data_AF-A0A495R267-F1
#
_entry.id   AF-A0A495R267-F1
#
_cell.length_a   1.000
_cell.length_b   1.000
_cell.length_c   1.000
_cell.angle_alpha   90.00
_cell.angle_beta   90.00
_cell.angle_gamma   90.00
#
_symmetry.space_group_name_H-M   'P 1'
#
loop_
_entity.id
_entity.type
_entity.pdbx_description
1 polymer ?
#
loop_
_entity_poly.entity_id
_entity_poly.type
_entity_poly.pdbx_seq_one_letter_code
_entity_poly.pdbx_strand_id
1 'polypeptide(L)'
;MRLSAEWTTLADERILEYLQEHKSGTPTKMANHPNIHFSRSYLHKRCDVLVEKSLIADYGNAVFVLTDEGEAYLAGELNLNELEPDGEE
;
A
#
# COMPACT_ATOMS: atom_id res chain seq x y z
N MET A 1 2.13 10.60 -14.15
CA MET A 1 0.76 10.11 -13.91
C MET A 1 0.91 8.74 -13.29
N ARG A 2 0.31 8.46 -12.12
CA ARG A 2 0.41 7.13 -11.51
C ARG A 2 -0.39 6.13 -12.34
N LEU A 3 0.15 4.93 -12.52
CA LEU A 3 -0.41 3.88 -13.36
C LEU A 3 -1.08 2.82 -12.48
N SER A 4 -2.22 3.21 -11.90
CA SER A 4 -3.02 2.38 -11.01
C SER A 4 -3.66 1.20 -11.75
N ALA A 5 -3.90 0.09 -11.04
CA ALA A 5 -4.57 -1.09 -11.59
C ALA A 5 -6.03 -1.22 -11.16
N GLU A 6 -6.81 -2.05 -11.86
CA GLU A 6 -8.24 -2.23 -11.55
C GLU A 6 -8.50 -2.74 -10.11
N TRP A 7 -7.56 -3.48 -9.52
CA TRP A 7 -7.68 -3.99 -8.15
C TRP A 7 -7.36 -2.93 -7.08
N THR A 8 -6.79 -1.79 -7.48
CA THR A 8 -6.41 -0.71 -6.56
C THR A 8 -7.62 0.11 -6.12
N THR A 9 -7.51 0.67 -4.93
CA THR A 9 -8.52 1.49 -4.28
C THR A 9 -7.89 2.78 -3.77
N LEU A 10 -8.72 3.77 -3.45
CA LEU A 10 -8.23 5.01 -2.84
C LEU A 10 -7.49 4.75 -1.51
N ALA A 11 -7.82 3.69 -0.77
CA ALA A 11 -7.14 3.36 0.46
C ALA A 11 -5.67 2.98 0.23
N ASP A 12 -5.38 2.29 -0.88
CA ASP A 12 -4.01 1.87 -1.21
C ASP A 12 -3.11 3.06 -1.48
N GLU A 13 -3.61 4.03 -2.26
CA GLU A 13 -2.91 5.30 -2.48
C GLU A 13 -2.57 5.98 -1.16
N ARG A 14 -3.53 6.04 -0.23
CA ARG A 14 -3.32 6.68 1.08
C ARG A 14 -2.35 5.92 1.96
N ILE A 15 -2.33 4.58 1.89
CA ILE A 15 -1.36 3.76 2.62
C ILE A 15 0.05 4.04 2.09
N LEU A 16 0.23 3.99 0.77
CA LEU A 16 1.53 4.22 0.13
C LEU A 16 2.05 5.63 0.39
N GLU A 17 1.20 6.65 0.23
CA GLU A 17 1.54 8.05 0.56
C GLU A 17 1.92 8.23 2.04
N TYR A 18 1.16 7.62 2.95
CA TYR A 18 1.45 7.67 4.38
C TYR A 18 2.82 7.05 4.68
N LEU A 19 3.12 5.88 4.09
CA LEU A 19 4.38 5.19 4.30
C LEU A 19 5.57 5.93 3.69
N GLN A 20 5.38 6.60 2.55
CA GLN A 20 6.39 7.48 1.95
C GLN A 20 6.75 8.64 2.89
N GLU A 21 5.75 9.28 3.50
CA GLU A 21 5.96 10.41 4.40
C GLU A 21 6.54 9.99 5.76
N HIS A 22 6.06 8.87 6.33
CA HIS A 22 6.35 8.47 7.71
C HIS A 22 7.42 7.38 7.84
N LYS A 23 7.92 6.84 6.72
CA LYS A 23 8.86 5.71 6.61
C LYS A 23 8.33 4.36 7.11
N SER A 24 7.45 4.34 8.09
CA SER A 24 6.77 3.14 8.58
C SER A 24 5.40 3.47 9.15
N GLY A 25 4.51 2.48 9.17
CA GLY A 25 3.14 2.69 9.62
C GLY A 25 2.47 1.41 10.09
N THR A 26 1.44 1.58 10.92
CA THR A 26 0.52 0.51 11.28
C THR A 26 -0.89 0.91 10.88
N PRO A 27 -1.82 -0.04 10.61
CA PRO A 27 -3.20 0.28 10.27
C PRO A 27 -3.89 1.15 11.33
N THR A 28 -3.49 1.01 12.60
CA THR A 28 -3.99 1.85 13.70
C THR A 28 -3.52 3.31 13.55
N LYS A 29 -2.23 3.53 13.24
CA LYS A 29 -1.71 4.89 13.04
C LYS A 29 -2.33 5.53 11.80
N MET A 30 -2.44 4.77 10.72
CA MET A 30 -3.08 5.22 9.47
C MET A 30 -4.54 5.60 9.70
N ALA A 31 -5.33 4.78 10.40
CA ALA A 31 -6.74 5.08 10.69
C ALA A 31 -6.96 6.35 11.53
N ASN A 32 -5.95 6.76 12.30
CA ASN A 32 -6.00 7.98 13.11
C ASN A 32 -5.46 9.21 12.37
N HIS A 33 -4.96 9.05 11.15
CA HIS A 33 -4.41 10.14 10.36
C HIS A 33 -5.53 11.00 9.76
N PRO A 34 -5.48 12.34 9.86
CA PRO A 34 -6.59 13.22 9.46
C PRO A 34 -6.97 13.12 7.97
N ASN A 35 -6.05 12.67 7.12
CA ASN A 35 -6.28 12.53 5.68
C ASN A 35 -6.71 11.11 5.28
N ILE A 36 -6.84 10.17 6.22
CA ILE A 36 -7.18 8.77 5.96
C ILE A 36 -8.51 8.46 6.65
N HIS A 37 -9.56 8.30 5.85
CA HIS A 37 -10.94 8.16 6.33
C HIS A 37 -11.43 6.71 6.22
N PHE A 38 -10.56 5.76 6.54
CA PHE A 38 -10.83 4.32 6.43
C PHE A 38 -10.69 3.64 7.79
N SER A 39 -11.48 2.60 8.02
CA SER A 39 -11.38 1.84 9.27
C SER A 39 -10.05 1.08 9.35
N ARG A 40 -9.54 0.91 10.57
CA ARG A 40 -8.33 0.09 10.83
C ARG A 40 -8.41 -1.30 10.18
N SER A 41 -9.56 -1.97 10.31
CA SER A 41 -9.73 -3.34 9.78
C SER A 41 -9.71 -3.38 8.25
N TYR A 42 -10.25 -2.35 7.58
CA TYR A 42 -10.17 -2.24 6.13
C TYR A 42 -8.75 -1.93 5.67
N LEU A 43 -8.06 -0.98 6.35
CA LEU A 43 -6.66 -0.65 6.05
C LEU A 43 -5.74 -1.87 6.21
N HIS A 44 -5.94 -2.69 7.23
CA HIS A 44 -5.17 -3.92 7.40
C HIS A 44 -5.32 -4.85 6.19
N LYS A 45 -6.55 -5.13 5.75
CA LYS A 45 -6.81 -5.96 4.56
C LYS A 45 -6.15 -5.40 3.30
N ARG A 46 -6.09 -4.07 3.17
CA ARG A 46 -5.41 -3.42 2.04
C ARG A 46 -3.89 -3.51 2.16
N CYS A 47 -3.33 -3.40 3.37
CA CYS A 47 -1.92 -3.68 3.58
C CYS A 47 -1.56 -5.11 3.16
N ASP A 48 -2.40 -6.11 3.47
CA ASP A 48 -2.16 -7.50 3.05
C ASP A 48 -2.04 -7.62 1.53
N VAL A 49 -2.99 -7.02 0.78
CA VAL A 49 -2.95 -6.98 -0.69
C VAL A 49 -1.72 -6.26 -1.22
N LEU A 50 -1.30 -5.16 -0.58
CA LEU A 50 -0.10 -4.42 -0.98
C LEU A 50 1.19 -5.20 -0.71
N VAL A 51 1.22 -6.03 0.34
CA VAL A 51 2.33 -6.95 0.62
C VAL A 51 2.38 -8.05 -0.44
N GLU A 52 1.24 -8.65 -0.79
CA GLU A 52 1.15 -9.65 -1.88
C GLU A 52 1.65 -9.08 -3.21
N LYS A 53 1.46 -7.78 -3.44
CA LYS A 53 1.93 -7.06 -4.62
C LYS A 53 3.34 -6.47 -4.49
N SER A 54 4.05 -6.79 -3.41
CA SER A 54 5.41 -6.32 -3.10
C SER A 54 5.58 -4.79 -3.04
N LEU A 55 4.49 -4.02 -2.97
CA LEU A 55 4.53 -2.56 -2.88
C LEU A 55 4.86 -2.05 -1.48
N ILE A 56 4.60 -2.88 -0.47
CA ILE A 56 4.99 -2.64 0.92
C ILE A 56 5.51 -3.95 1.53
N ALA A 57 6.32 -3.86 2.57
CA ALA A 57 6.82 -5.02 3.32
C ALA A 57 6.29 -5.02 4.76
N ASP A 58 5.91 -6.20 5.27
CA ASP A 58 5.54 -6.41 6.68
C ASP A 58 6.78 -6.83 7.50
N TYR A 59 7.10 -6.04 8.52
CA TYR A 59 8.17 -6.30 9.47
C TYR A 59 7.67 -6.96 10.77
N GLY A 60 6.42 -7.42 10.80
CA GLY A 60 5.76 -8.05 11.94
C GLY A 60 5.06 -7.04 12.85
N ASN A 61 4.13 -7.54 13.67
CA ASN A 61 3.24 -6.71 14.50
C ASN A 61 2.43 -5.68 13.70
N ALA A 62 2.12 -5.98 12.43
CA ALA A 62 1.47 -5.07 11.48
C ALA A 62 2.22 -3.74 11.29
N VAL A 63 3.55 -3.81 11.28
CA VAL A 63 4.43 -2.69 10.96
C VAL A 63 4.83 -2.82 9.50
N PHE A 64 4.33 -1.89 8.68
CA PHE A 64 4.56 -1.86 7.25
C PHE A 64 5.53 -0.75 6.87
N VAL A 65 6.30 -1.00 5.81
CA VAL A 65 7.28 -0.06 5.22
C VAL A 65 7.13 -0.09 3.70
N LEU A 66 7.37 1.04 3.04
CA LEU A 66 7.34 1.14 1.58
C LEU A 66 8.54 0.40 0.98
N THR A 67 8.33 -0.32 -0.14
CA THR A 67 9.41 -0.95 -0.91
C THR A 67 9.87 -0.05 -2.05
N ASP A 68 10.96 -0.42 -2.72
CA ASP A 68 11.45 0.27 -3.92
C ASP A 68 10.39 0.28 -5.04
N GLU A 69 9.59 -0.78 -5.17
CA GLU A 69 8.48 -0.88 -6.15
C GLU A 69 7.33 0.05 -5.77
N GLY A 70 7.01 0.16 -4.48
CA GLY A 70 6.06 1.15 -3.96
C GLY A 70 6.52 2.59 -4.22
N GLU A 71 7.81 2.87 -4.06
CA GLU A 71 8.40 4.17 -4.37
C GLU A 71 8.33 4.47 -5.89
N ALA A 72 8.72 3.51 -6.73
CA ALA A 72 8.63 3.62 -8.18
C ALA A 72 7.20 3.86 -8.65
N TYR A 73 6.22 3.18 -8.04
CA TYR A 73 4.80 3.43 -8.32
C TYR A 73 4.39 4.86 -7.98
N LEU A 74 4.75 5.37 -6.80
CA LEU A 74 4.42 6.73 -6.39
C LEU A 74 5.09 7.79 -7.28
N ALA A 75 6.28 7.49 -7.80
CA ALA A 75 7.00 8.30 -8.79
C ALA A 75 6.37 8.23 -10.20
N GLY A 76 5.49 7.26 -10.46
CA GLY A 76 4.89 7.01 -11.77
C GLY A 76 5.81 6.26 -12.73
N GLU A 77 6.81 5.54 -12.19
CA GLU A 77 7.79 4.74 -12.92
C GLU A 77 7.38 3.25 -13.02
N LEU A 78 6.40 2.81 -12.22
CA LEU A 78 5.86 1.46 -12.24
C LEU A 78 4.37 1.45 -12.64
N ASN A 79 3.99 0.50 -13.51
CA ASN A 79 2.61 0.22 -13.90
C ASN A 79 2.04 -0.97 -13.10
N LEU A 80 1.06 -0.72 -12.24
CA LEU A 80 0.48 -1.78 -11.41
C LEU A 80 -0.39 -2.77 -12.21
N ASN A 81 -0.82 -2.41 -13.43
CA ASN A 81 -1.58 -3.34 -14.29
C ASN A 81 -0.71 -4.49 -14.80
N GLU A 82 0.61 -4.32 -14.79
CA GLU A 82 1.57 -5.32 -15.24
C GLU A 82 2.08 -6.20 -14.09
N LEU A 83 1.70 -5.88 -12.84
CA LEU A 83 1.99 -6.74 -11.70
C LEU A 83 1.10 -7.98 -11.76
N GLU A 84 1.72 -9.11 -12.13
CA GLU A 84 1.04 -10.40 -12.13
C GLU A 84 0.37 -10.65 -10.76
N PRO A 85 -0.88 -11.12 -10.73
CA PRO A 85 -1.44 -11.70 -9.52
C PRO A 85 -0.63 -12.96 -9.21
N ASP A 86 0.05 -12.95 -8.07
CA ASP A 86 0.66 -14.17 -7.54
C ASP A 86 -0.49 -15.11 -7.16
N GLY A 87 -0.85 -16.02 -8.06
CA GLY A 87 -1.75 -17.15 -7.80
C GLY A 87 -3.04 -17.23 -8.63
N GLU A 88 -2.94 -17.78 -9.84
CA GLU A 88 -3.84 -18.86 -10.28
C GLU A 88 -2.99 -19.97 -10.94
N GLU A 89 -2.52 -20.92 -10.11
CA GLU A 89 -2.39 -22.34 -10.47
C GLU A 89 -3.26 -23.18 -9.53
#